data_AF-A0AAV0W3D1-F1
#
_entry.id   AF-A0AAV0W3D1-F1
#
_cell.length_a   1.000
_cell.length_b   1.000
_cell.length_c   1.000
_cell.angle_alpha   90.00
_cell.angle_beta   90.00
_cell.angle_gamma   90.00
#
_symmetry.space_group_name_H-M   'P 1'
#
loop_
_entity.id
_entity.type
_entity.pdbx_description
1 polymer ?
#
loop_
_entity_poly.entity_id
_entity_poly.type
_entity_poly.pdbx_seq_one_letter_code
_entity_poly.pdbx_strand_id
1 'polypeptide(L)'
;MFSCFSEFIADNEIFDIKKIKDIILLHLENLKNHFNTGFEKFPEKKLGWIRNPFSININEMNSELSLVMNEELIELSADENLRIKFNETTSDKFWISIKSEYPKLSKVAVSTLLPFATTYLCER
;
A
#
# COMPACT_ATOMS: atom_id res chain seq x y z
N MET A 1 -9.61 -21.91 -14.91
CA MET A 1 -8.56 -22.94 -14.99
C MET A 1 -8.38 -23.25 -16.47
N PHE A 2 -7.18 -23.04 -17.02
CA PHE A 2 -6.94 -23.08 -18.48
C PHE A 2 -7.01 -24.53 -19.01
N SER A 3 -8.19 -24.99 -19.41
CA SER A 3 -8.42 -26.33 -19.99
C SER A 3 -7.62 -26.58 -21.28
N CYS A 4 -7.29 -25.54 -22.04
CA CYS A 4 -6.52 -25.67 -23.29
C CYS A 4 -5.02 -25.88 -23.08
N PHE A 5 -4.47 -25.64 -21.88
CA PHE A 5 -3.02 -25.74 -21.69
C PHE A 5 -2.54 -27.20 -21.64
N SER A 6 -3.31 -28.09 -21.00
CA SER A 6 -2.99 -29.51 -20.93
C SER A 6 -3.11 -30.22 -22.28
N GLU A 7 -4.11 -29.85 -23.09
CA GLU A 7 -4.30 -30.39 -24.46
C GLU A 7 -3.17 -29.92 -25.38
N PHE A 8 -2.80 -28.64 -25.31
CA PHE A 8 -1.69 -28.09 -26.10
C PHE A 8 -0.33 -28.76 -25.82
N ILE A 9 -0.04 -29.10 -24.56
CA ILE A 9 1.20 -29.79 -24.18
C ILE A 9 1.24 -31.22 -24.72
N ALA A 10 0.10 -31.92 -24.71
CA ALA A 10 -0.03 -33.28 -25.23
C ALA A 10 0.11 -33.32 -26.76
N ASP A 11 -0.50 -32.35 -27.46
CA ASP A 11 -0.51 -32.30 -28.93
C ASP A 11 0.83 -31.86 -29.56
N ASN A 12 1.68 -31.15 -28.81
CA ASN A 12 2.94 -30.59 -29.33
C ASN A 12 4.20 -31.35 -28.88
N GLU A 13 4.08 -32.54 -28.26
CA GLU A 13 5.21 -33.30 -27.69
C GLU A 13 6.16 -32.42 -26.85
N ILE A 14 5.63 -31.44 -26.11
CA ILE A 14 6.45 -30.54 -25.29
C ILE A 14 6.88 -31.29 -24.03
N PHE A 15 7.84 -32.20 -24.20
CA PHE A 15 8.38 -33.10 -23.18
C PHE A 15 9.22 -32.40 -22.11
N ASP A 16 9.41 -31.08 -22.23
CA ASP A 16 10.31 -30.34 -21.36
C ASP A 16 9.55 -29.35 -20.48
N ILE A 17 8.65 -29.91 -19.67
CA ILE A 17 7.97 -29.21 -18.55
C ILE A 17 9.01 -28.47 -17.68
N LYS A 18 10.23 -29.00 -17.59
CA LYS A 18 11.36 -28.37 -16.91
C LYS A 18 11.77 -27.06 -17.59
N LYS A 19 11.96 -27.03 -18.92
CA LYS A 19 12.19 -25.77 -19.66
C LYS A 19 11.05 -24.76 -19.49
N ILE A 20 9.79 -25.19 -19.51
CA ILE A 20 8.66 -24.27 -19.28
C ILE A 20 8.73 -23.67 -17.88
N LYS A 21 9.01 -24.49 -16.86
CA LYS A 21 9.20 -24.03 -15.49
C LYS A 21 10.33 -22.99 -15.41
N ASP A 22 11.46 -23.26 -16.07
CA ASP A 22 12.62 -22.37 -16.06
C ASP A 22 12.29 -21.02 -16.74
N ILE A 23 11.51 -21.03 -17.84
CA ILE A 23 11.02 -19.82 -18.50
C ILE A 23 10.11 -19.01 -17.57
N ILE A 24 9.18 -19.67 -16.88
CA ILE A 24 8.28 -19.01 -15.93
C ILE A 24 9.09 -18.38 -14.78
N LEU A 25 10.05 -19.11 -14.21
CA LEU A 25 10.90 -18.59 -13.13
C LEU A 25 11.70 -17.37 -13.58
N LEU A 26 12.33 -17.45 -14.76
CA LEU A 26 13.07 -16.32 -15.33
C LEU A 26 12.17 -15.11 -15.56
N HIS A 27 10.96 -15.33 -16.08
CA HIS A 27 9.99 -14.25 -16.27
C HIS A 27 9.59 -13.60 -14.95
N LEU A 28 9.31 -14.40 -13.90
CA LEU A 28 8.95 -13.90 -12.57
C LEU A 28 10.10 -13.12 -11.91
N GLU A 29 11.35 -13.57 -12.07
CA GLU A 29 12.52 -12.82 -11.59
C GLU A 29 12.67 -11.49 -12.32
N ASN A 30 12.54 -11.49 -13.65
CA ASN A 30 12.60 -10.27 -14.45
C ASN A 30 11.48 -9.31 -14.07
N LEU A 31 10.26 -9.81 -13.87
CA LEU A 31 9.12 -9.00 -13.43
C LEU A 31 9.36 -8.39 -12.05
N LYS A 32 9.87 -9.18 -11.10
CA LYS A 32 10.27 -8.70 -9.77
C LYS A 32 11.33 -7.60 -9.87
N ASN A 33 12.35 -7.80 -10.69
CA ASN A 33 13.41 -6.81 -10.90
C ASN A 33 12.89 -5.54 -11.54
N HIS A 34 11.99 -5.66 -12.51
CA HIS A 34 11.32 -4.53 -13.15
C HIS A 34 10.48 -3.75 -12.14
N PHE A 35 9.74 -4.42 -11.25
CA PHE A 35 9.01 -3.70 -10.19
C PHE A 35 9.93 -3.04 -9.17
N ASN A 36 11.04 -3.69 -8.79
CA ASN A 36 12.00 -3.10 -7.86
C ASN A 36 12.76 -1.88 -8.42
N THR A 37 12.88 -1.79 -9.75
CA THR A 37 13.57 -0.68 -10.44
C THR A 37 12.59 0.39 -10.93
N GLY A 38 11.39 -0.01 -11.36
CA GLY A 38 10.37 0.89 -11.90
C GLY A 38 9.51 1.58 -10.85
N PHE A 39 9.42 1.04 -9.62
CA PHE A 39 8.72 1.70 -8.52
C PHE A 39 9.71 2.18 -7.46
N GLU A 40 9.56 3.43 -7.05
CA GLU A 40 10.27 3.95 -5.89
C GLU A 40 9.83 3.20 -4.64
N LYS A 41 10.77 3.02 -3.70
CA LYS A 41 10.43 2.48 -2.39
C LYS A 41 9.45 3.41 -1.71
N PHE A 42 8.44 2.83 -1.07
CA PHE A 42 7.49 3.62 -0.30
C PHE A 42 8.22 4.45 0.78
N PRO A 43 7.93 5.75 0.90
CA PRO A 43 8.65 6.64 1.81
C PRO A 43 8.14 6.46 3.24
N GLU A 44 8.53 5.36 3.89
CA GLU A 44 8.02 4.93 5.21
C GLU A 44 8.16 6.03 6.27
N LYS A 45 9.28 6.77 6.29
CA LYS A 45 9.51 7.87 7.23
C LYS A 45 8.51 9.03 7.07
N LYS A 46 8.07 9.27 5.84
CA LYS A 46 7.19 10.40 5.48
C LYS A 46 5.71 10.03 5.57
N LEU A 47 5.35 8.83 5.12
CA LEU A 47 3.96 8.42 4.93
C LEU A 47 3.58 7.17 5.74
N GLY A 48 4.51 6.55 6.48
CA GLY A 48 4.25 5.34 7.26
C GLY A 48 3.14 5.53 8.31
N TRP A 49 3.07 6.72 8.91
CA TRP A 49 1.99 7.08 9.84
C TRP A 49 0.60 7.08 9.20
N ILE A 50 0.48 7.31 7.89
CA ILE A 50 -0.81 7.23 7.17
C ILE A 50 -1.24 5.77 7.02
N ARG A 51 -0.28 4.88 6.76
CA ARG A 51 -0.53 3.44 6.65
C ARG A 51 -0.91 2.85 8.00
N ASN A 52 -0.20 3.23 9.06
CA ASN A 52 -0.49 2.78 10.41
C ASN A 52 -0.08 3.85 11.44
N PRO A 53 -1.04 4.64 11.95
CA PRO A 53 -0.74 5.70 12.92
C PRO A 53 -0.44 5.16 14.32
N PHE A 54 -0.73 3.88 14.60
CA PHE A 54 -0.48 3.22 15.89
C PHE A 54 0.87 2.49 15.94
N SER A 55 1.69 2.58 14.89
CA SER A 55 3.05 2.03 14.85
C SER A 55 4.12 3.11 14.68
N ILE A 56 3.81 4.32 15.14
CA ILE A 56 4.76 5.43 15.11
C ILE A 56 5.89 5.19 16.12
N ASN A 57 7.11 5.58 15.74
CA ASN A 57 8.23 5.67 16.66
C ASN A 57 8.35 7.13 17.12
N ILE A 58 8.10 7.39 18.40
CA ILE A 58 8.14 8.76 18.98
C ILE A 58 9.53 9.39 18.82
N ASN A 59 10.59 8.57 18.77
CA ASN A 59 11.96 9.04 18.55
C ASN A 59 12.25 9.38 17.08
N GLU A 60 11.36 9.03 16.16
CA GLU A 60 11.45 9.28 14.71
C GLU A 60 10.23 10.08 14.24
N MET A 61 10.01 11.25 14.85
CA MET A 61 8.99 12.19 14.40
C MET A 61 9.19 12.57 12.93
N ASN A 62 8.07 12.76 12.23
CA ASN A 62 8.10 13.15 10.84
C ASN A 62 8.47 14.63 10.73
N SER A 63 9.67 14.91 10.22
CA SER A 63 10.19 16.26 10.03
C SER A 63 9.41 17.09 9.01
N GLU A 64 8.58 16.45 8.18
CA GLU A 64 7.70 17.13 7.24
C GLU A 64 6.36 17.55 7.87
N LEU A 65 5.99 16.98 9.01
CA LEU A 65 4.82 17.42 9.77
C LEU A 65 5.17 18.59 10.68
N SER A 66 4.24 19.53 10.84
CA SER A 66 4.38 20.57 11.87
C SER A 66 4.43 19.95 13.27
N LEU A 67 5.06 20.63 14.24
CA LEU A 67 5.10 20.18 15.64
C LEU A 67 3.71 19.81 16.18
N VAL A 68 2.71 20.66 15.93
CA VAL A 68 1.31 20.43 16.34
C VAL A 68 0.75 19.13 15.76
N MET A 69 1.04 18.82 14.49
CA MET A 69 0.57 17.56 13.89
C MET A 69 1.32 16.34 14.44
N ASN A 70 2.59 16.48 14.80
CA ASN A 70 3.32 15.39 15.47
C ASN A 70 2.74 15.13 16.88
N GLU A 71 2.36 16.18 17.61
CA GLU A 71 1.67 16.05 18.91
C GLU A 71 0.30 15.38 18.76
N GLU A 72 -0.54 15.86 17.81
CA GLU A 72 -1.83 15.25 17.47
C GLU A 72 -1.67 13.76 17.09
N LEU A 73 -0.60 13.42 16.35
CA LEU A 73 -0.34 12.05 15.93
C LEU A 73 0.07 11.16 17.12
N ILE A 74 0.82 11.70 18.09
CA ILE A 74 1.13 11.00 19.33
C ILE A 74 -0.13 10.75 20.14
N GLU A 75 -0.98 11.76 20.33
CA GLU A 75 -2.25 11.64 21.04
C GLU A 75 -3.14 10.57 20.40
N LEU A 76 -3.33 10.64 19.07
CA LEU A 76 -4.06 9.65 18.30
C LEU A 76 -3.48 8.24 18.49
N SER A 77 -2.15 8.08 18.42
CA SER A 77 -1.49 6.78 18.54
C SER A 77 -1.64 6.14 19.92
N ALA A 78 -1.91 6.94 20.95
CA ALA A 78 -2.12 6.49 22.32
C ALA A 78 -3.59 6.16 22.64
N ASP A 79 -4.53 6.48 21.74
CA ASP A 79 -5.95 6.19 21.93
C ASP A 79 -6.31 4.76 21.49
N GLU A 80 -6.59 3.90 22.47
CA GLU A 80 -6.93 2.50 22.23
C GLU A 80 -8.31 2.33 21.56
N ASN A 81 -9.27 3.24 21.78
CA ASN A 81 -10.56 3.17 21.09
C ASN A 81 -10.39 3.46 19.60
N LEU A 82 -9.55 4.44 19.25
CA LEU A 82 -9.20 4.71 17.86
C LEU A 82 -8.42 3.54 17.25
N ARG A 83 -7.56 2.86 18.03
CA ARG A 83 -6.85 1.67 17.56
C ARG A 83 -7.78 0.51 17.24
N ILE A 84 -8.76 0.25 18.11
CA ILE A 84 -9.80 -0.76 17.87
C ILE A 84 -10.57 -0.41 16.58
N LYS A 85 -11.02 0.84 16.46
CA LYS A 85 -11.73 1.34 15.28
C LYS A 85 -10.90 1.22 13.99
N PHE A 86 -9.59 1.48 14.06
CA PHE A 86 -8.67 1.28 12.94
C PHE A 86 -8.60 -0.17 12.50
N ASN A 87 -8.54 -1.12 13.45
CA ASN A 87 -8.51 -2.55 13.14
C ASN A 87 -9.83 -3.07 12.55
N GLU A 88 -10.94 -2.39 12.83
CA GLU A 88 -12.28 -2.74 12.30
C GLU A 88 -12.59 -2.09 10.94
N THR A 89 -11.77 -1.14 10.49
CA THR A 89 -12.02 -0.36 9.26
C THR A 89 -10.85 -0.40 8.29
N THR A 90 -11.07 0.05 7.06
CA THR A 90 -9.98 0.27 6.10
C THR A 90 -9.32 1.62 6.38
N SER A 91 -8.03 1.77 6.04
CA SER A 91 -7.24 2.97 6.34
C SER A 91 -7.93 4.26 5.87
N ASP A 92 -8.46 4.28 4.65
CA ASP A 92 -9.21 5.40 4.08
C ASP A 92 -10.45 5.76 4.91
N LYS A 93 -11.27 4.76 5.28
CA LYS A 93 -12.47 4.96 6.10
C LYS A 93 -12.13 5.45 7.50
N PHE A 94 -11.08 4.91 8.10
CA PHE A 94 -10.58 5.35 9.40
C PHE A 94 -10.26 6.85 9.37
N TRP A 95 -9.40 7.29 8.45
CA TRP A 95 -8.99 8.70 8.35
C TRP A 95 -10.15 9.64 8.05
N ILE A 96 -11.13 9.21 7.25
CA ILE A 96 -12.36 9.97 7.01
C ILE A 96 -13.19 10.10 8.31
N SER A 97 -13.29 9.01 9.08
CA SER A 97 -14.15 8.94 10.26
C SER A 97 -13.69 9.81 11.44
N ILE A 98 -12.38 10.09 11.53
CA ILE A 98 -11.80 10.90 12.61
C ILE A 98 -11.52 12.35 12.18
N LYS A 99 -11.98 12.75 10.99
CA LYS A 99 -11.71 14.07 10.40
C LYS A 99 -12.18 15.24 11.27
N SER A 100 -13.23 15.07 12.06
CA SER A 100 -13.69 16.10 12.99
C SER A 100 -12.74 16.31 14.16
N GLU A 101 -12.11 15.24 14.64
CA GLU A 101 -11.20 15.24 15.80
C GLU A 101 -9.78 15.61 15.38
N TYR A 102 -9.29 15.07 14.25
CA TYR A 102 -7.93 15.27 13.73
C TYR A 102 -7.94 15.84 12.30
N PRO A 103 -8.50 17.05 12.07
CA PRO A 103 -8.78 17.56 10.73
C PRO A 103 -7.53 17.73 9.85
N LYS A 104 -6.39 18.09 10.44
CA LYS A 104 -5.13 18.29 9.72
C LYS A 104 -4.53 16.97 9.27
N LEU A 105 -4.40 16.00 10.19
CA LEU A 105 -3.88 14.66 9.89
C LEU A 105 -4.79 13.95 8.87
N SER A 106 -6.10 13.93 9.11
CA SER A 106 -7.07 13.33 8.19
C SER A 106 -7.03 13.95 6.79
N LYS A 107 -6.85 15.27 6.68
CA LYS A 107 -6.74 15.92 5.37
C LYS A 107 -5.54 15.38 4.57
N VAL A 108 -4.37 15.31 5.21
CA VAL A 108 -3.14 14.81 4.56
C VAL A 108 -3.30 13.32 4.21
N ALA A 109 -3.75 12.51 5.17
CA ALA A 109 -3.95 11.08 4.97
C ALA A 109 -4.93 10.77 3.84
N VAL A 110 -6.11 11.40 3.83
CA VAL A 110 -7.14 11.19 2.79
C VAL A 110 -6.64 11.65 1.42
N SER A 111 -5.95 12.79 1.33
CA SER A 111 -5.38 13.27 0.06
C SER A 111 -4.31 12.34 -0.51
N THR A 112 -3.58 11.64 0.37
CA THR A 112 -2.53 10.69 -0.02
C THR A 112 -3.13 9.35 -0.44
N LEU A 113 -4.16 8.87 0.27
CA LEU A 113 -4.81 7.57 0.02
C LEU A 113 -5.76 7.60 -1.16
N LEU A 114 -6.37 8.76 -1.46
CA LEU A 114 -7.35 8.93 -2.53
C LEU A 114 -6.87 9.98 -3.55
N PRO A 115 -5.75 9.72 -4.27
CA PRO A 115 -5.19 10.68 -5.22
C PRO A 115 -6.10 10.94 -6.42
N PHE A 116 -7.02 10.02 -6.72
CA PHE A 116 -7.95 10.08 -7.85
C PHE A 116 -9.42 10.11 -7.41
N ALA A 117 -9.76 11.01 -6.47
CA ALA A 117 -11.15 11.19 -6.04
C ALA A 117 -12.10 11.63 -7.18
N THR A 118 -11.56 12.13 -8.29
CA THR A 118 -12.30 12.37 -9.54
C THR A 118 -11.75 11.47 -10.64
N THR A 119 -12.63 10.79 -11.39
CA THR A 119 -12.29 9.86 -12.49
C THR A 119 -11.56 10.52 -13.66
N TYR A 120 -11.41 11.85 -13.63
CA TYR A 120 -10.90 12.67 -14.73
C TYR A 120 -9.46 12.37 -15.14
N LEU A 121 -8.63 11.80 -14.26
CA LEU A 121 -7.23 11.48 -14.57
C LEU A 121 -7.01 10.07 -15.14
N CYS A 122 -8.04 9.22 -15.13
CA CYS A 122 -7.97 7.88 -15.74
C CYS A 122 -8.45 7.86 -17.21
N GLU A 123 -8.93 9.00 -17.74
CA GLU A 123 -9.45 9.13 -19.10
C GLU A 123 -8.39 9.68 -20.10
N ARG A 124 -7.12 9.74 -19.70
CA ARG A 124 -6.01 10.19 -20.56
C ARG A 124 -5.13 9.06 -21.06
#